data_AF-A0A7W3LSI6-F1
#
_entry.id   AF-A0A7W3LSI6-F1
#
_cell.length_a   1.000
_cell.length_b   1.000
_cell.length_c   1.000
_cell.angle_alpha   90.00
_cell.angle_beta   90.00
_cell.angle_gamma   90.00
#
_symmetry.space_group_name_H-M   'P 1'
#
loop_
_entity.id
_entity.type
_entity.pdbx_description
1 polymer ?
#
loop_
_entity_poly.entity_id
_entity_poly.type
_entity_poly.pdbx_seq_one_letter_code
_entity_poly.pdbx_strand_id
1 'polypeptide(L)'
;MSAGHMSAGDTGAGDPGGTAELAARQEALVRAMTAGGPLPPGFDAAAVRAAADAILRKRAGEVARAWPALAACYGDRWRAAFTAWAAERPTRGSFRDSWDFARAHRDELSPAVALELALRETRWDYDGTGEPRLRKAAFRRVPGGFAVQVRGRLRVFGKAARR
;
A
#
# COMPACT_ATOMS: atom_id res chain seq x y z
N MET A 1 23.62 10.83 -68.75
CA MET A 1 24.08 10.27 -67.46
C MET A 1 24.54 11.45 -66.60
N SER A 2 23.71 11.92 -65.68
CA SER A 2 24.10 12.88 -64.64
C SER A 2 23.61 12.32 -63.32
N ALA A 3 24.57 12.02 -62.45
CA ALA A 3 24.32 11.50 -61.12
C ALA A 3 23.71 12.61 -60.26
N GLY A 4 22.40 12.50 -60.01
CA GLY A 4 21.72 13.29 -59.00
C GLY A 4 22.23 12.89 -57.63
N HIS A 5 22.81 13.87 -56.94
CA HIS A 5 23.25 13.85 -55.55
C HIS A 5 22.13 13.31 -54.65
N MET A 6 22.31 12.11 -54.09
CA MET A 6 21.46 11.59 -53.03
C MET A 6 21.66 12.47 -51.79
N SER A 7 20.61 13.21 -51.46
CA SER A 7 20.44 13.88 -50.19
C SER A 7 20.65 12.86 -49.07
N ALA A 8 21.72 13.05 -48.31
CA ALA A 8 21.88 12.41 -47.02
C ALA A 8 20.72 12.87 -46.15
N GLY A 9 19.81 11.95 -45.87
CA GLY A 9 18.76 12.15 -44.89
C GLY A 9 19.41 12.52 -43.57
N ASP A 10 19.17 13.75 -43.13
CA ASP A 10 19.33 14.19 -41.77
C ASP A 10 18.46 13.30 -40.89
N THR A 11 19.05 12.21 -40.42
CA THR A 11 18.43 11.33 -39.44
C THR A 11 18.49 12.10 -38.15
N GLY A 12 17.38 12.79 -37.83
CA GLY A 12 17.13 13.39 -36.54
C GLY A 12 17.28 12.33 -35.45
N ALA A 13 18.51 12.18 -34.95
CA ALA A 13 18.79 11.54 -33.69
C ALA A 13 18.21 12.46 -32.62
N GLY A 14 16.99 12.16 -32.17
CA GLY A 14 16.32 12.89 -31.11
C GLY A 14 17.25 13.06 -29.92
N ASP A 15 17.33 14.28 -29.40
CA ASP A 15 18.25 14.65 -28.33
C ASP A 15 18.06 13.73 -27.10
N PRO A 16 19.05 12.88 -26.77
CA PRO A 16 18.98 12.02 -25.59
C PRO A 16 18.92 12.84 -24.28
N GLY A 17 19.38 14.11 -24.30
CA GLY A 17 19.26 15.04 -23.18
C GLY A 17 17.80 15.41 -22.87
N GLY A 18 17.04 15.80 -23.89
CA GLY A 18 15.61 16.13 -23.74
C GLY A 18 14.74 14.96 -23.28
N THR A 19 15.04 13.73 -23.71
CA THR A 19 14.30 12.54 -23.25
C THR A 19 14.61 12.18 -21.79
N ALA A 20 15.85 12.32 -21.35
CA ALA A 20 16.23 12.11 -19.94
C ALA A 20 15.59 13.16 -19.01
N GLU A 21 15.55 14.42 -19.43
CA GLU A 21 14.91 15.50 -18.66
C GLU A 21 13.39 15.26 -18.50
N LEU A 22 12.72 14.85 -19.58
CA LEU A 22 11.30 14.51 -19.54
C LEU A 22 11.03 13.34 -18.60
N ALA A 23 11.83 12.28 -18.67
CA ALA A 23 11.71 11.12 -17.80
C ALA A 23 11.87 11.52 -16.32
N ALA A 24 12.86 12.36 -16.01
CA ALA A 24 13.07 12.87 -14.65
C ALA A 24 11.88 13.71 -14.15
N ARG A 25 11.29 14.55 -15.02
CA ARG A 25 10.09 15.33 -14.69
C ARG A 25 8.86 14.44 -14.46
N GLN A 26 8.68 13.40 -15.27
CA GLN A 26 7.61 12.42 -15.11
C GLN A 26 7.76 11.63 -13.80
N GLU A 27 8.98 11.20 -13.47
CA GLU A 27 9.27 10.54 -12.20
C GLU A 27 8.94 11.47 -11.02
N ALA A 28 9.37 12.73 -11.08
CA ALA A 28 9.10 13.71 -10.04
C ALA A 28 7.59 13.95 -9.86
N LEU A 29 6.81 14.02 -10.95
CA LEU A 29 5.35 14.11 -10.88
C LEU A 29 4.72 12.87 -10.23
N VAL A 30 5.14 11.66 -10.66
CA VAL A 30 4.64 10.40 -10.09
C VAL A 30 4.97 10.33 -8.60
N ARG A 31 6.17 10.73 -8.20
CA ARG A 31 6.59 10.79 -6.80
C ARG A 31 5.73 11.76 -6.00
N ALA A 32 5.49 12.97 -6.52
CA ALA A 32 4.62 13.96 -5.88
C ALA A 32 3.19 13.42 -5.64
N MET A 33 2.64 12.63 -6.56
CA MET A 33 1.31 12.02 -6.41
C MET A 33 1.27 10.79 -5.48
N THR A 34 2.36 10.03 -5.36
CA THR A 34 2.33 8.68 -4.74
C THR A 34 3.04 8.59 -3.40
N ALA A 35 4.03 9.44 -3.15
CA ALA A 35 4.87 9.43 -1.95
C ALA A 35 4.99 10.82 -1.28
N GLY A 36 4.32 11.84 -1.83
CA GLY A 36 4.58 13.22 -1.48
C GLY A 36 5.91 13.73 -2.05
N GLY A 37 6.03 15.04 -2.20
CA GLY A 37 7.23 15.67 -2.76
C GLY A 37 6.93 17.00 -3.45
N PRO A 38 7.98 17.76 -3.80
CA PRO A 38 7.81 19.01 -4.52
C PRO A 38 7.18 18.76 -5.89
N LEU A 39 6.15 19.54 -6.20
CA LEU A 39 5.51 19.52 -7.51
C LEU A 39 6.48 20.11 -8.55
N PRO A 40 6.76 19.43 -9.67
CA PRO A 40 7.54 20.01 -10.76
C PRO A 40 6.85 21.27 -11.33
N PRO A 41 7.60 22.28 -11.77
CA PRO A 41 7.02 23.49 -12.34
C PRO A 41 6.20 23.17 -13.61
N GLY A 42 5.13 23.94 -13.84
CA GLY A 42 4.27 23.80 -15.02
C GLY A 42 3.08 22.85 -14.84
N PHE A 43 2.93 22.20 -13.69
CA PHE A 43 1.74 21.40 -13.37
C PHE A 43 0.75 22.19 -12.51
N ASP A 44 -0.54 21.97 -12.77
CA ASP A 44 -1.60 22.48 -11.90
C ASP A 44 -1.59 21.76 -10.56
N ALA A 45 -1.24 22.49 -9.50
CA ALA A 45 -1.17 21.96 -8.15
C ALA A 45 -2.52 21.45 -7.62
N ALA A 46 -3.65 22.03 -8.03
CA ALA A 46 -4.97 21.56 -7.64
C ALA A 46 -5.30 20.22 -8.31
N ALA A 47 -5.01 20.08 -9.60
CA ALA A 47 -5.19 18.83 -10.33
C ALA A 47 -4.34 17.70 -9.75
N VAL A 48 -3.06 17.97 -9.42
CA VAL A 48 -2.16 16.96 -8.85
C VAL A 48 -2.61 16.54 -7.44
N ARG A 49 -3.06 17.48 -6.59
CA ARG A 49 -3.65 17.14 -5.29
C ARG A 49 -4.89 16.26 -5.45
N ALA A 50 -5.79 16.60 -6.38
CA ALA A 50 -6.99 15.81 -6.64
C ALA A 50 -6.66 14.38 -7.11
N ALA A 51 -5.60 14.22 -7.92
CA ALA A 51 -5.10 12.91 -8.34
C ALA A 51 -4.51 12.11 -7.16
N ALA A 52 -3.71 12.74 -6.31
CA ALA A 52 -3.16 12.11 -5.10
C ALA A 52 -4.29 11.63 -4.16
N ASP A 53 -5.31 12.47 -3.94
CA ASP A 53 -6.49 12.10 -3.14
C ASP A 53 -7.26 10.92 -3.76
N ALA A 54 -7.40 10.89 -5.09
CA ALA A 54 -8.05 9.78 -5.78
C ALA A 54 -7.28 8.46 -5.60
N ILE A 55 -5.94 8.50 -5.63
CA ILE A 55 -5.08 7.34 -5.37
C ILE A 55 -5.28 6.84 -3.94
N LEU A 56 -5.26 7.73 -2.94
CA LEU A 56 -5.48 7.38 -1.54
C LEU A 56 -6.87 6.76 -1.32
N ARG A 57 -7.92 7.33 -1.93
CA ARG A 57 -9.28 6.76 -1.89
C ARG A 57 -9.35 5.37 -2.52
N LYS A 58 -8.64 5.16 -3.63
CA LYS A 58 -8.56 3.84 -4.28
C LYS A 58 -7.90 2.82 -3.35
N ARG A 59 -6.76 3.17 -2.74
CA ARG A 59 -6.07 2.33 -1.75
C ARG A 59 -6.99 1.96 -0.58
N ALA A 60 -7.73 2.93 -0.04
CA ALA A 60 -8.70 2.68 1.03
C ALA A 60 -9.77 1.66 0.63
N GLY A 61 -10.23 1.70 -0.63
CA GLY A 61 -11.19 0.74 -1.18
C GLY A 61 -10.60 -0.67 -1.37
N GLU A 62 -9.35 -0.77 -1.82
CA GLU A 62 -8.65 -2.04 -1.98
C GLU A 62 -8.39 -2.71 -0.62
N VAL A 63 -7.98 -1.93 0.39
CA VAL A 63 -7.80 -2.40 1.77
C VAL A 63 -9.13 -2.81 2.39
N ALA A 64 -10.21 -2.04 2.21
CA ALA A 64 -11.54 -2.45 2.67
C ALA A 64 -12.02 -3.75 2.03
N ARG A 65 -11.71 -3.98 0.75
CA ARG A 65 -12.02 -5.25 0.08
C ARG A 65 -11.15 -6.39 0.60
N ALA A 66 -9.88 -6.14 0.88
CA ALA A 66 -8.94 -7.14 1.40
C ALA A 66 -9.21 -7.50 2.87
N TRP A 67 -9.74 -6.57 3.66
CA TRP A 67 -10.08 -6.79 5.06
C TRP A 67 -11.37 -6.06 5.48
N PRO A 68 -12.55 -6.60 5.10
CA PRO A 68 -13.83 -5.91 5.34
C PRO A 68 -14.13 -5.65 6.82
N ALA A 69 -13.80 -6.57 7.72
CA ALA A 69 -14.01 -6.41 9.15
C ALA A 69 -13.24 -5.23 9.74
N LEU A 70 -12.00 -5.01 9.27
CA LEU A 70 -11.19 -3.86 9.67
C LEU A 70 -11.85 -2.55 9.23
N ALA A 71 -12.30 -2.45 7.98
CA ALA A 71 -12.99 -1.25 7.51
C ALA A 71 -14.31 -1.01 8.25
N ALA A 72 -15.09 -2.07 8.50
CA ALA A 72 -16.35 -1.98 9.25
C ALA A 72 -16.14 -1.47 10.69
N CYS A 73 -14.99 -1.76 11.32
CA CYS A 73 -14.63 -1.26 12.65
C CYS A 73 -14.60 0.28 12.73
N TYR A 74 -14.30 0.96 11.62
CA TYR A 74 -14.25 2.42 11.54
C TYR A 74 -15.53 3.04 10.99
N GLY A 75 -16.43 2.23 10.41
CA GLY A 75 -17.66 2.70 9.78
C GLY A 75 -17.40 3.82 8.77
N ASP A 76 -18.18 4.89 8.87
CA ASP A 76 -18.08 6.06 7.98
C ASP A 76 -16.72 6.77 8.06
N ARG A 77 -15.98 6.61 9.17
CA ARG A 77 -14.65 7.19 9.33
C ARG A 77 -13.56 6.43 8.57
N TRP A 78 -13.85 5.25 8.04
CA TRP A 78 -12.86 4.37 7.40
C TRP A 78 -11.99 5.10 6.38
N ARG A 79 -12.63 5.80 5.43
CA ARG A 79 -11.91 6.47 4.35
C ARG A 79 -10.97 7.53 4.91
N ALA A 80 -11.49 8.42 5.77
CA ALA A 80 -10.70 9.50 6.36
C ALA A 80 -9.52 8.97 7.19
N ALA A 81 -9.76 7.98 8.05
CA ALA A 81 -8.72 7.36 8.88
C ALA A 81 -7.62 6.71 8.02
N PHE A 82 -8.01 5.91 7.03
CA PHE A 82 -7.04 5.24 6.17
C PHE A 82 -6.25 6.22 5.31
N THR A 83 -6.90 7.20 4.67
CA THR A 83 -6.20 8.16 3.80
C THR A 83 -5.25 9.06 4.57
N ALA A 84 -5.62 9.47 5.80
CA ALA A 84 -4.73 10.25 6.67
C ALA A 84 -3.47 9.44 7.03
N TRP A 85 -3.64 8.17 7.41
CA TRP A 85 -2.51 7.29 7.68
C TRP A 85 -1.65 7.04 6.44
N ALA A 86 -2.27 6.83 5.27
CA ALA A 86 -1.58 6.47 4.04
C ALA A 86 -0.89 7.65 3.32
N ALA A 87 -1.27 8.90 3.61
CA ALA A 87 -0.76 10.09 2.93
C ALA A 87 0.76 10.25 3.03
N GLU A 88 1.36 9.80 4.13
CA GLU A 88 2.81 9.91 4.39
C GLU A 88 3.57 8.63 4.04
N ARG A 89 2.90 7.65 3.42
CA ARG A 89 3.40 6.27 3.30
C ARG A 89 3.24 5.74 1.87
N PRO A 90 4.36 5.38 1.21
CA PRO A 90 4.31 4.67 -0.07
C PRO A 90 3.46 3.41 0.05
N THR A 91 2.66 3.10 -0.97
CA THR A 91 1.89 1.86 -1.01
C THR A 91 2.81 0.65 -1.05
N ARG A 92 2.46 -0.40 -0.31
CA ARG A 92 3.14 -1.70 -0.36
C ARG A 92 2.21 -2.83 -0.78
N GLY A 93 1.06 -2.45 -1.36
CA GLY A 93 -0.03 -3.34 -1.72
C GLY A 93 -1.02 -3.51 -0.57
N SER A 94 -2.28 -3.78 -0.91
CA SER A 94 -3.39 -3.80 0.05
C SER A 94 -3.17 -4.74 1.22
N PHE A 95 -2.53 -5.90 1.03
CA PHE A 95 -2.26 -6.84 2.12
C PHE A 95 -1.34 -6.25 3.21
N ARG A 96 -0.23 -5.63 2.80
CA ARG A 96 0.75 -5.02 3.73
C ARG A 96 0.17 -3.75 4.33
N ASP A 97 -0.45 -2.89 3.51
CA ASP A 97 -1.12 -1.67 3.97
C ASP A 97 -2.19 -1.96 5.02
N SER A 98 -3.03 -2.98 4.81
CA SER A 98 -4.06 -3.36 5.79
C SER A 98 -3.45 -3.82 7.11
N TRP A 99 -2.34 -4.54 7.07
CA TRP A 99 -1.64 -5.04 8.25
C TRP A 99 -1.01 -3.88 9.03
N ASP A 100 -0.22 -3.05 8.35
CA ASP A 100 0.49 -1.95 8.99
C ASP A 100 -0.48 -0.91 9.56
N PHE A 101 -1.59 -0.62 8.86
CA PHE A 101 -2.67 0.22 9.39
C PHE A 101 -3.24 -0.37 10.69
N ALA A 102 -3.58 -1.66 10.70
CA ALA A 102 -4.13 -2.31 11.89
C ALA A 102 -3.15 -2.36 13.07
N ARG A 103 -1.84 -2.48 12.81
CA ARG A 103 -0.80 -2.38 13.85
C ARG A 103 -0.68 -0.98 14.42
N ALA A 104 -0.75 0.05 13.57
CA ALA A 104 -0.64 1.44 13.99
C ALA A 104 -1.83 1.91 14.84
N HIS A 105 -3.00 1.30 14.68
CA HIS A 105 -4.23 1.67 15.38
C HIS A 105 -4.76 0.55 16.29
N ARG A 106 -3.84 -0.19 16.92
CA ARG A 106 -4.19 -1.42 17.66
C ARG A 106 -5.20 -1.17 18.78
N ASP A 107 -5.15 0.02 19.39
CA ASP A 107 -6.01 0.42 20.51
C ASP A 107 -7.43 0.82 20.08
N GLU A 108 -7.66 1.07 18.78
CA GLU A 108 -8.97 1.41 18.21
C GLU A 108 -9.70 0.19 17.63
N LEU A 109 -9.05 -0.98 17.61
CA LEU A 109 -9.62 -2.17 17.02
C LEU A 109 -10.69 -2.79 17.92
N SER A 110 -11.82 -3.16 17.33
CA SER A 110 -12.79 -4.04 17.99
C SER A 110 -12.14 -5.37 18.36
N PRO A 111 -12.63 -6.08 19.40
CA PRO A 111 -12.06 -7.36 19.81
C PRO A 111 -11.97 -8.41 18.68
N ALA A 112 -12.95 -8.41 17.77
CA ALA A 112 -12.96 -9.31 16.61
C ALA A 112 -11.80 -9.00 15.64
N VAL A 113 -11.59 -7.72 15.30
CA VAL A 113 -10.52 -7.31 14.40
C VAL A 113 -9.14 -7.48 15.07
N ALA A 114 -9.04 -7.21 16.37
CA ALA A 114 -7.83 -7.47 17.15
C ALA A 114 -7.47 -8.97 17.15
N LEU A 115 -8.47 -9.86 17.25
CA LEU A 115 -8.27 -11.31 17.11
C LEU A 115 -7.79 -11.66 15.69
N GLU A 116 -8.45 -11.17 14.65
CA GLU A 116 -8.04 -11.42 13.26
C GLU A 116 -6.59 -10.97 12.99
N LEU A 117 -6.19 -9.80 13.51
CA LEU A 117 -4.81 -9.32 13.45
C LEU A 117 -3.86 -10.26 14.18
N ALA A 118 -4.20 -10.70 15.39
CA ALA A 118 -3.36 -11.60 16.17
C ALA A 118 -3.21 -12.98 15.49
N LEU A 119 -4.26 -13.50 14.86
CA LEU A 119 -4.20 -14.73 14.06
C LEU A 119 -3.32 -14.57 12.83
N ARG A 120 -3.42 -13.42 12.14
CA ARG A 120 -2.55 -13.08 11.01
C ARG A 120 -1.08 -12.98 11.44
N GLU A 121 -0.78 -12.34 12.57
CA GLU A 121 0.56 -12.25 13.17
C GLU A 121 1.10 -13.59 13.69
N THR A 122 0.22 -14.52 14.05
CA THR A 122 0.61 -15.90 14.38
C THR A 122 0.98 -16.68 13.12
N ARG A 123 0.29 -16.39 12.01
CA ARG A 123 0.45 -17.15 10.75
C ARG A 123 1.62 -16.73 9.90
N TRP A 124 1.88 -15.43 9.84
CA TRP A 124 2.96 -14.90 9.02
C TRP A 124 4.03 -14.21 9.85
N ASP A 125 5.23 -14.25 9.30
CA ASP A 125 6.37 -13.47 9.71
C ASP A 125 6.44 -12.23 8.81
N TYR A 126 6.25 -11.06 9.42
CA TYR A 126 6.28 -9.78 8.74
C TYR A 126 6.72 -8.69 9.71
N ASP A 127 7.86 -8.09 9.41
CA ASP A 127 8.56 -7.07 10.21
C ASP A 127 8.16 -5.63 9.83
N GLY A 128 7.32 -5.46 8.81
CA GLY A 128 6.95 -4.14 8.30
C GLY A 128 7.88 -3.64 7.20
N THR A 129 8.81 -4.44 6.65
CA THR A 129 9.67 -4.04 5.52
C THR A 129 9.73 -5.08 4.40
N GLY A 130 9.92 -6.35 4.76
CA GLY A 130 10.09 -7.44 3.80
C GLY A 130 8.79 -8.04 3.27
N GLU A 131 8.90 -9.08 2.47
CA GLU A 131 7.73 -9.85 2.07
C GLU A 131 7.20 -10.69 3.24
N PRO A 132 5.88 -10.69 3.52
CA PRO A 132 5.29 -11.58 4.51
C PRO A 132 5.55 -13.05 4.16
N ARG A 133 6.14 -13.81 5.10
CA ARG A 133 6.45 -15.24 4.92
C ARG A 133 5.62 -16.10 5.86
N LEU A 134 5.16 -17.26 5.41
CA LEU A 134 4.44 -18.19 6.28
C LEU A 134 5.37 -18.75 7.37
N ARG A 135 4.91 -18.73 8.63
CA ARG A 135 5.65 -19.34 9.74
C ARG A 135 5.50 -20.86 9.71
N LYS A 136 6.61 -21.58 9.94
CA LYS A 136 6.59 -23.06 10.12
C LYS A 136 5.89 -23.45 11.43
N ALA A 137 6.17 -22.70 12.50
CA ALA A 137 5.50 -22.83 13.78
C ALA A 137 5.45 -21.47 14.51
N ALA A 138 4.42 -21.24 15.31
CA ALA A 138 4.30 -20.07 16.18
C ALA A 138 3.34 -20.34 17.35
N PHE A 139 3.59 -19.67 18.47
CA PHE A 139 2.68 -19.61 19.62
C PHE A 139 2.51 -18.14 20.00
N ARG A 140 1.27 -17.69 20.22
CA ARG A 140 0.98 -16.30 20.57
C ARG A 140 -0.26 -16.20 21.45
N ARG A 141 -0.23 -15.31 22.45
CA ARG A 141 -1.42 -14.93 23.20
C ARG A 141 -2.33 -14.07 22.31
N VAL A 142 -3.61 -14.39 22.27
CA VAL A 142 -4.63 -13.68 21.48
C VAL A 142 -5.78 -13.25 22.40
N PRO A 143 -6.62 -12.28 22.01
CA PRO A 143 -7.82 -11.96 22.77
C PRO A 143 -8.65 -13.22 23.05
N GLY A 144 -8.93 -13.51 24.33
CA GLY A 144 -9.70 -14.69 24.76
C GLY A 144 -8.91 -16.01 24.89
N GLY A 145 -7.60 -16.05 24.60
CA GLY A 145 -6.81 -17.29 24.72
C GLY A 145 -5.42 -17.25 24.10
N PHE A 146 -5.04 -18.32 23.41
CA PHE A 146 -3.79 -18.46 22.67
C PHE A 146 -4.01 -19.10 21.30
N ALA A 147 -3.17 -18.71 20.34
CA ALA A 147 -3.13 -19.28 19.01
C ALA A 147 -1.82 -20.05 18.81
N VAL A 148 -1.93 -21.23 18.19
CA VAL A 148 -0.81 -22.10 17.85
C VAL A 148 -0.86 -22.39 16.36
N GLN A 149 0.25 -22.13 15.68
CA GLN A 149 0.46 -22.56 14.30
C GLN A 149 1.54 -23.65 14.25
N VAL A 150 1.27 -24.74 13.55
CA VAL A 150 2.26 -25.77 13.21
C VAL A 150 1.99 -26.27 11.78
N ARG A 151 3.02 -26.22 10.91
CA ARG A 151 2.97 -26.71 9.52
C ARG A 151 1.74 -26.20 8.74
N GLY A 152 1.46 -24.89 8.87
CA GLY A 152 0.35 -24.21 8.20
C GLY A 152 -1.03 -24.40 8.84
N ARG A 153 -1.16 -25.25 9.87
CA ARG A 153 -2.40 -25.40 10.64
C ARG A 153 -2.42 -24.44 11.82
N LEU A 154 -3.37 -23.52 11.82
CA LEU A 154 -3.63 -22.59 12.91
C LEU A 154 -4.77 -23.12 13.78
N ARG A 155 -4.56 -23.19 15.09
CA ARG A 155 -5.56 -23.56 16.09
C ARG A 155 -5.63 -22.48 17.17
N VAL A 156 -6.84 -22.16 17.62
CA VAL A 156 -7.10 -21.21 18.69
C VAL A 156 -7.65 -21.97 19.89
N PHE A 157 -7.10 -21.70 21.06
CA PHE A 157 -7.49 -22.31 22.32
C PHE A 157 -7.82 -21.19 23.31
N GLY A 158 -8.98 -21.27 23.97
CA GLY A 158 -9.43 -20.19 24.84
C GLY A 158 -10.78 -20.49 25.45
N LYS A 159 -11.19 -19.65 26.43
CA LYS A 159 -12.49 -19.78 27.06
C LYS A 159 -13.55 -19.47 26.01
N ALA A 160 -14.43 -20.42 25.69
CA ALA A 160 -15.59 -20.16 24.84
C ALA A 160 -16.27 -18.91 25.38
N ALA A 161 -16.36 -17.85 24.57
CA ALA A 161 -17.15 -16.68 24.91
C ALA A 161 -18.57 -17.19 25.13
N ARG A 162 -18.98 -17.32 26.40
CA ARG A 162 -20.39 -17.53 26.71
C ARG A 162 -21.08 -16.24 26.26
N ARG A 163 -22.04 -16.41 25.35
CA ARG A 163 -22.96 -15.37 24.89
C ARG A 163 -23.73 -14.78 26.07
#